data_AF-A0A7W8EHT6-F1
#
_entry.id   AF-A0A7W8EHT6-F1
#
_cell.length_a   1.000
_cell.length_b   1.000
_cell.length_c   1.000
_cell.angle_alpha   90.00
_cell.angle_beta   90.00
_cell.angle_gamma   90.00
#
_symmetry.space_group_name_H-M   'P 1'
#
loop_
_entity.id
_entity.type
_entity.pdbx_description
1 polymer ?
#
loop_
_entity_poly.entity_id
_entity_poly.type
_entity_poly.pdbx_seq_one_letter_code
_entity_poly.pdbx_strand_id
1 'polypeptide(L)'
;MNRLAAHRRRWAFPVLAAALTFTLVPVFTAPAHAVLTQDPDTDHPPPGDTGPDSEPLVEGGETLAGTGNSEPNLAAESTVCINGQGATACFQKPGDMLWVQKTSSRPWATAKAQVYAWDRQRWRYIKTLYCSIDSRWAVGQWGYCNFDIWEDSTRNTWGGYGSGVRLRAVTNTGESTYRWIRNNDNSPG
;
A
#
# COMPACT_ATOMS: atom_id res chain seq x y z
N MET A 1 -34.92 -62.68 44.96
CA MET A 1 -36.35 -62.38 45.16
C MET A 1 -36.48 -60.99 45.76
N ASN A 2 -37.11 -60.05 45.03
CA ASN A 2 -37.89 -58.90 45.52
C ASN A 2 -37.80 -57.65 44.62
N ARG A 3 -38.77 -57.62 43.69
CA ARG A 3 -39.67 -56.53 43.30
C ARG A 3 -39.08 -55.17 42.86
N LEU A 4 -39.12 -55.03 41.53
CA LEU A 4 -39.30 -53.80 40.75
C LEU A 4 -40.40 -52.88 41.31
N ALA A 5 -40.11 -51.58 41.41
CA ALA A 5 -41.10 -50.53 41.55
C ALA A 5 -40.84 -49.46 40.48
N ALA A 6 -41.73 -49.42 39.48
CA ALA A 6 -41.74 -48.44 38.42
C ALA A 6 -42.40 -47.14 38.91
N HIS A 7 -41.71 -46.01 38.80
CA HIS A 7 -42.31 -44.70 39.00
C HIS A 7 -42.28 -43.90 37.69
N ARG A 8 -43.43 -43.92 37.00
CA ARG A 8 -43.77 -42.93 35.97
C ARG A 8 -43.92 -41.57 36.65
N ARG A 9 -43.17 -40.56 36.22
CA ARG A 9 -43.54 -39.15 36.47
C ARG A 9 -43.57 -38.37 35.16
N ARG A 10 -44.65 -37.61 35.08
CA ARG A 10 -45.23 -36.97 33.91
C ARG A 10 -44.39 -35.80 33.45
N TRP A 11 -44.32 -35.66 32.14
CA TRP A 11 -43.73 -34.55 31.41
C TRP A 11 -44.56 -33.29 31.67
N ALA A 12 -43.90 -32.19 32.05
CA ALA A 12 -44.46 -30.85 32.01
C ALA A 12 -43.59 -30.04 31.05
N PHE A 13 -44.13 -29.70 29.90
CA PHE A 13 -43.53 -28.76 28.96
C PHE A 13 -43.85 -27.34 29.43
N PRO A 14 -42.87 -26.49 29.76
CA PRO A 14 -43.11 -25.06 29.85
C PRO A 14 -43.24 -24.48 28.45
N VAL A 15 -44.40 -23.87 28.19
CA VAL A 15 -44.68 -23.03 27.03
C VAL A 15 -43.74 -21.82 27.09
N LEU A 16 -42.74 -21.79 26.19
CA LEU A 16 -41.88 -20.64 25.98
C LEU A 16 -42.66 -19.59 25.18
N ALA A 17 -43.04 -18.50 25.86
CA ALA A 17 -43.57 -17.30 25.23
C ALA A 17 -42.47 -16.66 24.37
N ALA A 18 -42.64 -16.68 23.05
CA ALA A 18 -41.76 -15.98 22.12
C ALA A 18 -42.04 -14.47 22.22
N ALA A 19 -41.17 -13.75 22.95
CA ALA A 19 -41.14 -12.29 22.90
C ALA A 19 -40.54 -11.87 21.55
N LEU A 20 -41.38 -11.35 20.66
CA LEU A 20 -40.99 -10.81 19.38
C LEU A 20 -40.34 -9.44 19.60
N THR A 21 -39.02 -9.40 19.84
CA THR A 21 -38.27 -8.15 19.87
C THR A 21 -38.06 -7.64 18.45
N PHE A 22 -38.83 -6.63 18.05
CA PHE A 22 -38.58 -5.82 16.86
C PHE A 22 -37.30 -5.00 17.10
N THR A 23 -36.15 -5.47 16.63
CA THR A 23 -34.95 -4.65 16.56
C THR A 23 -35.10 -3.69 15.38
N LEU A 24 -35.33 -2.41 15.68
CA LEU A 24 -35.11 -1.33 14.73
C LEU A 24 -33.67 -1.44 14.21
N VAL A 25 -33.52 -1.76 12.92
CA VAL A 25 -32.25 -1.62 12.23
C VAL A 25 -32.10 -0.13 11.92
N PRO A 26 -31.13 0.59 12.52
CA PRO A 26 -30.80 1.92 12.04
C PRO A 26 -30.31 1.79 10.59
N VAL A 27 -31.07 2.36 9.66
CA VAL A 27 -30.60 2.58 8.30
C VAL A 27 -29.51 3.63 8.41
N PHE A 28 -28.27 3.18 8.54
CA PHE A 28 -27.10 4.03 8.32
C PHE A 28 -27.10 4.35 6.83
N THR A 29 -27.65 5.51 6.47
CA THR A 29 -27.32 6.16 5.21
C THR A 29 -25.83 6.38 5.22
N ALA A 30 -25.08 5.53 4.51
CA ALA A 30 -23.67 5.74 4.29
C ALA A 30 -23.49 7.15 3.74
N PRO A 31 -22.53 7.94 4.26
CA PRO A 31 -22.20 9.21 3.64
C PRO A 31 -21.86 8.90 2.19
N ALA A 32 -22.56 9.55 1.26
CA ALA A 32 -22.14 9.58 -0.13
C ALA A 32 -20.67 10.00 -0.12
N HIS A 33 -19.78 9.02 -0.34
CA HIS A 33 -18.39 9.31 -0.58
C HIS A 33 -18.41 10.19 -1.81
N ALA A 34 -18.16 11.48 -1.60
CA ALA A 34 -17.73 12.35 -2.67
C ALA A 34 -16.60 11.59 -3.34
N VAL A 35 -16.89 11.08 -4.53
CA VAL A 35 -15.88 10.57 -5.44
C VAL A 35 -14.99 11.79 -5.65
N LEU A 36 -13.91 11.83 -4.88
CA LEU A 36 -12.82 12.73 -5.14
C LEU A 36 -12.38 12.32 -6.55
N THR A 37 -12.83 13.09 -7.54
CA THR A 37 -12.33 13.00 -8.89
C THR A 37 -10.84 13.19 -8.76
N GLN A 38 -10.13 12.06 -8.78
CA GLN A 38 -8.70 11.98 -8.81
C GLN A 38 -8.31 12.80 -10.03
N ASP A 39 -7.70 13.96 -9.79
CA ASP A 39 -7.30 14.88 -10.83
C ASP A 39 -6.42 14.09 -11.83
N PRO A 40 -6.80 13.97 -13.11
CA PRO A 40 -6.03 13.23 -14.10
C PRO A 40 -4.66 13.85 -14.41
N ASP A 41 -4.26 14.92 -13.70
CA ASP A 41 -2.94 15.54 -13.80
C ASP A 41 -1.76 14.67 -13.30
N THR A 42 -1.97 13.38 -13.08
CA THR A 42 -0.92 12.46 -12.57
C THR A 42 -0.12 11.76 -13.68
N ASP A 43 -0.42 11.96 -14.96
CA ASP A 43 0.23 11.21 -16.06
C ASP A 43 1.15 12.03 -16.98
N HIS A 44 1.26 13.35 -16.78
CA HIS A 44 2.27 14.11 -17.53
C HIS A 44 3.61 14.06 -16.79
N PRO A 45 4.68 13.47 -17.38
CA PRO A 45 6.01 13.68 -16.86
C PRO A 45 6.27 15.20 -16.84
N PRO A 46 6.87 15.74 -15.77
CA PRO A 46 7.14 17.17 -15.69
C PRO A 46 7.90 17.62 -16.95
N PRO A 47 7.53 18.76 -17.54
CA PRO A 47 8.27 19.31 -18.67
C PRO A 47 9.74 19.48 -18.27
N GLY A 48 10.65 18.80 -18.96
CA GLY A 48 12.08 18.77 -18.62
C GLY A 48 12.62 17.40 -18.16
N ASP A 49 11.81 16.33 -18.17
CA ASP A 49 12.28 14.94 -18.15
C ASP A 49 12.96 14.63 -19.50
N THR A 50 14.15 15.22 -19.73
CA THR A 50 15.06 14.68 -20.72
C THR A 50 15.37 13.27 -20.26
N GLY A 51 14.97 12.27 -21.07
CA GLY A 51 15.21 10.86 -20.79
C GLY A 51 16.67 10.62 -20.38
N PRO A 52 16.98 9.49 -19.73
CA PRO A 52 18.19 9.29 -18.95
C PRO A 52 19.42 9.87 -19.67
N ASP A 53 19.84 11.07 -19.25
CA ASP A 53 21.00 11.78 -19.77
C ASP A 53 22.25 11.04 -19.25
N SER A 54 22.53 9.84 -19.75
CA SER A 54 23.80 9.08 -19.68
C SER A 54 24.62 9.05 -18.37
N GLU A 55 24.07 9.48 -17.23
CA GLU A 55 24.72 9.36 -15.94
C GLU A 55 24.62 7.90 -15.48
N PRO A 56 25.69 7.34 -14.89
CA PRO A 56 25.72 5.94 -14.52
C PRO A 56 24.56 5.66 -13.57
N LEU A 57 23.71 4.70 -13.94
CA LEU A 57 22.76 4.09 -13.03
C LEU A 57 23.53 3.64 -11.79
N VAL A 58 23.44 4.41 -10.70
CA VAL A 58 23.67 3.85 -9.38
C VAL A 58 22.45 2.98 -9.14
N GLU A 59 22.56 1.72 -9.56
CA GLU A 59 21.58 0.68 -9.29
C GLU A 59 21.51 0.55 -7.77
N GLY A 60 20.47 1.14 -7.18
CA GLY A 60 20.30 1.14 -5.73
C GLY A 60 19.96 -0.27 -5.27
N GLY A 61 20.55 -0.65 -4.14
CA GLY A 61 20.58 -2.03 -3.67
C GLY A 61 19.19 -2.66 -3.59
N GLU A 62 19.10 -3.89 -4.11
CA GLU A 62 17.97 -4.75 -3.86
C GLU A 62 17.95 -5.11 -2.37
N THR A 63 16.84 -4.82 -1.70
CA THR A 63 16.64 -5.21 -0.30
C THR A 63 15.52 -6.23 -0.24
N LEU A 64 15.82 -7.40 0.35
CA LEU A 64 14.78 -8.35 0.71
C LEU A 64 13.96 -7.76 1.85
N ALA A 65 12.64 -7.76 1.67
CA ALA A 65 11.73 -7.17 2.64
C ALA A 65 11.81 -7.90 3.99
N GLY A 66 11.77 -7.12 5.07
CA GLY A 66 11.54 -7.65 6.41
C GLY A 66 10.09 -8.08 6.58
N THR A 67 9.84 -9.05 7.46
CA THR A 67 8.49 -9.40 7.92
C THR A 67 7.98 -8.31 8.86
N GLY A 68 7.04 -7.49 8.39
CA GLY A 68 6.23 -6.63 9.24
C GLY A 68 5.01 -7.41 9.74
N ASN A 69 4.76 -7.39 11.05
CA ASN A 69 3.52 -7.93 11.62
C ASN A 69 2.31 -7.02 11.42
N SER A 70 2.49 -5.89 10.73
CA SER A 70 1.48 -4.87 10.50
C SER A 70 1.53 -4.48 9.02
N GLU A 71 0.38 -4.58 8.35
CA GLU A 71 0.16 -4.07 7.01
C GLU A 71 0.47 -2.55 6.95
N PRO A 72 0.78 -1.99 5.77
CA PRO A 72 0.88 -0.54 5.63
C PRO A 72 -0.40 0.10 6.16
N ASN A 73 -0.28 1.28 6.80
CA ASN A 73 -1.47 2.06 7.14
C ASN A 73 -2.07 2.62 5.85
N LEU A 74 -2.87 1.81 5.17
CA LEU A 74 -3.51 2.13 3.89
C LEU A 74 -4.51 3.29 4.02
N ALA A 75 -4.97 3.60 5.24
CA ALA A 75 -5.86 4.72 5.51
C ALA A 75 -5.10 6.04 5.76
N ALA A 76 -3.77 6.00 5.92
CA ALA A 76 -2.99 7.23 6.09
C ALA A 76 -2.90 7.96 4.74
N GLU A 77 -3.22 9.26 4.73
CA GLU A 77 -3.05 10.15 3.56
C GLU A 77 -1.60 10.18 3.05
N SER A 78 -0.66 9.81 3.92
CA SER A 78 0.76 9.71 3.62
C SER A 78 1.18 8.41 2.93
N THR A 79 0.25 7.47 2.70
CA THR A 79 0.51 6.19 2.04
C THR A 79 -0.08 6.21 0.64
N VAL A 80 0.76 5.97 -0.36
CA VAL A 80 0.35 5.94 -1.76
C VAL A 80 0.64 4.58 -2.36
N CYS A 81 -0.39 3.91 -2.86
CA CYS A 81 -0.29 2.57 -3.43
C CYS A 81 -0.53 2.56 -4.94
N ILE A 82 0.06 1.56 -5.58
CA ILE A 82 -0.20 1.16 -6.96
C ILE A 82 -0.35 -0.36 -7.05
N ASN A 83 -1.36 -0.79 -7.80
CA ASN A 83 -1.61 -2.20 -8.08
C ASN A 83 -1.01 -2.56 -9.43
N GLY A 84 -0.26 -3.66 -9.46
CA GLY A 84 0.24 -4.28 -10.68
C GLY A 84 -0.37 -5.66 -10.87
N GLN A 85 0.00 -6.32 -11.96
CA GLN A 85 -0.43 -7.70 -12.20
C GLN A 85 0.25 -8.65 -11.21
N GLY A 86 -0.48 -9.02 -10.16
CA GLY A 86 -0.05 -10.00 -9.17
C GLY A 86 0.80 -9.46 -8.02
N ALA A 87 0.95 -8.14 -7.94
CA ALA A 87 1.60 -7.46 -6.82
C ALA A 87 0.95 -6.11 -6.52
N THR A 88 1.09 -5.65 -5.29
CA THR A 88 0.81 -4.27 -4.88
C THR A 88 2.07 -3.67 -4.29
N ALA A 89 2.36 -2.42 -4.66
CA ALA A 89 3.45 -1.65 -4.08
C ALA A 89 2.85 -0.41 -3.41
N CYS A 90 3.30 -0.08 -2.20
CA CYS A 90 2.97 1.17 -1.54
C CYS A 90 4.22 1.90 -1.09
N PHE A 91 4.16 3.22 -1.11
CA PHE A 91 5.15 4.08 -0.49
C PHE A 91 4.49 4.87 0.63
N GLN A 92 5.05 4.78 1.83
CA GLN A 92 4.60 5.54 2.99
C GLN A 92 5.62 6.64 3.28
N LYS A 93 5.18 7.90 3.17
CA LYS A 93 6.04 9.08 3.36
C LYS A 93 6.69 9.11 4.76
N PRO A 94 5.95 8.94 5.88
CA PRO A 94 6.56 8.76 7.19
C PRO A 94 7.42 7.51 7.25
N GLY A 95 8.72 7.69 7.47
CA GLY A 95 9.68 6.60 7.63
C GLY A 95 10.13 5.94 6.33
N ASP A 96 9.79 6.53 5.18
CA ASP A 96 10.38 6.18 3.87
C ASP A 96 10.29 4.71 3.50
N MET A 97 9.12 4.13 3.80
CA MET A 97 8.92 2.70 3.68
C MET A 97 8.34 2.36 2.31
N LEU A 98 9.04 1.48 1.59
CA LEU A 98 8.47 0.74 0.47
C LEU A 98 7.86 -0.55 0.97
N TRP A 99 6.57 -0.69 0.74
CA TRP A 99 5.79 -1.87 1.03
C TRP A 99 5.53 -2.64 -0.25
N VAL A 100 5.59 -3.96 -0.17
CA VAL A 100 5.25 -4.86 -1.27
C VAL A 100 4.36 -5.99 -0.75
N GLN A 101 3.33 -6.30 -1.52
CA GLN A 101 2.45 -7.44 -1.29
C GLN A 101 2.39 -8.28 -2.55
N LYS A 102 2.40 -9.59 -2.36
CA LYS A 102 2.08 -10.53 -3.43
C LYS A 102 0.58 -10.75 -3.43
N THR A 103 -0.10 -10.41 -4.54
CA THR A 103 -1.57 -10.56 -4.67
C THR A 103 -1.97 -11.78 -5.52
N SER A 104 -1.00 -12.63 -5.89
CA SER A 104 -1.21 -13.82 -6.71
C SER A 104 -0.22 -14.93 -6.34
N SER A 105 -0.38 -16.16 -6.83
CA SER A 105 0.53 -17.28 -6.53
C SER A 105 1.90 -17.21 -7.22
N ARG A 106 2.33 -16.03 -7.65
CA ARG A 106 3.60 -15.80 -8.36
C ARG A 106 4.81 -16.05 -7.44
N PRO A 107 5.99 -16.35 -8.00
CA PRO A 107 7.16 -16.70 -7.19
C PRO A 107 7.74 -15.51 -6.42
N TRP A 108 7.52 -14.28 -6.87
CA TRP A 108 8.04 -13.08 -6.22
C TRP A 108 7.21 -11.85 -6.60
N ALA A 109 7.37 -10.79 -5.82
CA ALA A 109 6.84 -9.46 -6.10
C ALA A 109 7.85 -8.41 -5.63
N THR A 110 7.92 -7.29 -6.33
CA THR A 110 8.85 -6.20 -6.02
C THR A 110 8.15 -4.85 -6.10
N ALA A 111 8.33 -4.02 -5.08
CA ALA A 111 8.09 -2.59 -5.17
C ALA A 111 9.35 -1.90 -5.69
N LYS A 112 9.23 -1.20 -6.82
CA LYS A 112 10.31 -0.43 -7.42
C LYS A 112 10.05 1.06 -7.25
N ALA A 113 11.04 1.78 -6.78
CA ALA A 113 10.98 3.23 -6.61
C ALA A 113 12.14 3.89 -7.35
N GLN A 114 11.83 4.74 -8.32
CA GLN A 114 12.83 5.63 -8.93
C GLN A 114 12.75 6.98 -8.23
N VAL A 115 13.86 7.38 -7.63
CA VAL A 115 13.97 8.57 -6.79
C VAL A 115 14.53 9.72 -7.60
N TYR A 116 13.92 10.89 -7.44
CA TYR A 116 14.29 12.12 -8.10
C TYR A 116 14.39 13.25 -7.08
N ALA A 117 15.24 14.23 -7.38
CA ALA A 117 15.39 15.45 -6.61
C ALA A 117 15.15 16.68 -7.49
N TRP A 118 14.52 17.72 -6.95
CA TRP A 118 14.32 18.98 -7.68
C TRP A 118 15.60 19.82 -7.66
N ASP A 119 16.12 20.24 -8.82
CA ASP A 119 17.31 21.09 -8.93
C ASP A 119 17.00 22.60 -9.04
N ARG A 120 15.74 22.99 -8.76
CA ARG A 120 15.12 24.32 -8.98
C ARG A 120 14.65 24.62 -10.40
N GLN A 121 14.98 23.78 -11.37
CA GLN A 121 14.55 23.96 -12.77
C GLN A 121 13.87 22.70 -13.32
N ARG A 122 14.35 21.52 -12.93
CA ARG A 122 13.82 20.23 -13.36
C ARG A 122 14.02 19.15 -12.30
N TRP A 123 13.26 18.07 -12.43
CA TRP A 123 13.45 16.86 -11.64
C TRP A 123 14.65 16.07 -12.18
N ARG A 124 15.57 15.72 -11.30
CA ARG A 124 16.77 14.93 -11.62
C ARG A 124 16.68 13.57 -11.02
N TYR A 125 16.86 12.54 -11.84
CA TYR A 125 16.97 11.17 -11.36
C TYR A 125 18.20 11.03 -10.44
N ILE A 126 18.03 10.30 -9.34
CA ILE A 126 19.09 10.05 -8.35
C ILE A 126 19.47 8.58 -8.31
N LYS A 127 18.48 7.71 -8.06
CA LYS A 127 18.70 6.27 -7.85
C LYS A 127 17.40 5.50 -8.08
N THR A 128 17.53 4.20 -8.29
CA THR A 128 16.40 3.26 -8.27
C THR A 128 16.56 2.33 -7.08
N LEU A 129 15.48 2.04 -6.37
CA LEU A 129 15.46 1.15 -5.22
C LEU A 129 14.45 0.04 -5.45
N TYR A 130 14.73 -1.13 -4.86
CA TYR A 130 13.88 -2.31 -4.96
C TYR A 130 13.63 -2.89 -3.58
N CYS A 131 12.35 -3.10 -3.26
CA CYS A 131 11.93 -3.89 -2.11
C CYS A 131 11.22 -5.15 -2.59
N SER A 132 11.81 -6.31 -2.33
CA SER A 132 11.39 -7.58 -2.92
C SER A 132 10.93 -8.58 -1.87
N ILE A 133 9.88 -9.33 -2.20
CA ILE A 133 9.45 -10.54 -1.49
C ILE A 133 9.54 -11.74 -2.43
N ASP A 134 9.85 -12.90 -1.86
CA ASP A 134 10.11 -14.13 -2.62
C ASP A 134 9.01 -15.19 -2.43
N SER A 135 9.32 -16.42 -2.81
CA SER A 135 8.37 -17.53 -2.83
C SER A 135 7.96 -18.00 -1.44
N ARG A 136 8.72 -17.65 -0.39
CA ARG A 136 8.43 -17.99 1.01
C ARG A 136 7.26 -17.20 1.58
N TRP A 137 6.93 -16.07 0.96
CA TRP A 137 5.84 -15.20 1.39
C TRP A 137 4.49 -15.74 0.93
N ALA A 138 3.51 -15.73 1.81
CA ALA A 138 2.14 -16.10 1.46
C ALA A 138 1.49 -15.02 0.58
N VAL A 139 0.49 -15.41 -0.22
CA VAL A 139 -0.36 -14.43 -0.93
C VAL A 139 -1.11 -13.60 0.10
N GLY A 140 -1.14 -12.29 -0.10
CA GLY A 140 -1.74 -11.33 0.83
C GLY A 140 -0.81 -10.86 1.94
N GLN A 141 0.39 -11.45 2.08
CA GLN A 141 1.35 -11.03 3.10
C GLN A 141 2.16 -9.80 2.63
N TRP A 142 2.28 -8.81 3.52
CA TRP A 142 3.02 -7.57 3.29
C TRP A 142 4.45 -7.62 3.81
N GLY A 143 5.41 -7.33 2.94
CA GLY A 143 6.78 -7.02 3.33
C GLY A 143 7.08 -5.54 3.19
N TYR A 144 8.09 -5.05 3.92
CA TYR A 144 8.57 -3.68 3.78
C TYR A 144 10.10 -3.59 3.80
N CYS A 145 10.59 -2.49 3.22
CA CYS A 145 11.97 -2.05 3.28
C CYS A 145 11.97 -0.58 3.65
N ASN A 146 12.83 -0.20 4.59
CA ASN A 146 13.04 1.18 4.99
C ASN A 146 14.20 1.74 4.16
N PHE A 147 13.97 2.88 3.52
CA PHE A 147 14.99 3.61 2.78
C PHE A 147 15.12 5.03 3.32
N ASP A 148 16.11 5.76 2.85
CA ASP A 148 16.22 7.21 3.06
C ASP A 148 16.05 7.86 1.68
N ILE A 149 14.84 8.37 1.42
CA ILE A 149 14.39 8.84 0.10
C ILE A 149 13.54 10.11 0.12
N TRP A 150 12.77 10.35 1.17
CA TRP A 150 11.83 11.46 1.24
C TRP A 150 12.40 12.62 2.04
N GLU A 151 12.94 13.60 1.33
CA GLU A 151 13.41 14.85 1.93
C GLU A 151 12.35 15.94 1.70
N ASP A 152 11.71 16.42 2.78
CA ASP A 152 10.70 17.51 2.75
C ASP A 152 11.26 18.87 3.12
N SER A 153 12.31 18.91 3.92
CA SER A 153 12.74 20.11 4.62
C SER A 153 14.23 20.40 4.47
N THR A 154 15.02 19.43 4.01
CA THR A 154 16.46 19.58 3.77
C THR A 154 16.74 19.97 2.31
N ARG A 155 17.84 20.71 2.13
CA ARG A 155 18.33 21.05 0.79
C ARG A 155 19.04 19.82 0.22
N ASN A 156 18.61 19.37 -0.97
CA ASN A 156 19.21 18.22 -1.64
C ASN A 156 20.59 18.56 -2.25
N THR A 157 21.29 17.54 -2.77
CA THR A 157 22.61 17.66 -3.42
C THR A 157 22.67 18.72 -4.54
N TRP A 158 21.54 19.02 -5.18
CA TRP A 158 21.44 19.99 -6.27
C TRP A 158 21.03 21.39 -5.81
N GLY A 159 20.94 21.62 -4.51
CA GLY A 159 20.62 22.92 -3.93
C GLY A 159 19.14 23.27 -3.95
N GLY A 160 18.26 22.39 -4.44
CA GLY A 160 16.80 22.54 -4.37
C GLY A 160 16.19 21.88 -3.13
N TYR A 161 14.86 21.81 -3.11
CA TYR A 161 14.08 21.16 -2.05
C TYR A 161 13.05 20.21 -2.67
N GLY A 162 12.78 19.12 -1.97
CA GLY A 162 11.76 18.15 -2.34
C GLY A 162 12.31 16.94 -3.08
N SER A 163 11.70 15.80 -2.76
CA SER A 163 11.87 14.51 -3.42
C SER A 163 10.66 14.14 -4.26
N GLY A 164 10.92 13.39 -5.32
CA GLY A 164 9.92 12.76 -6.19
C GLY A 164 10.19 11.26 -6.29
N VAL A 165 9.13 10.45 -6.26
CA VAL A 165 9.22 8.99 -6.35
C VAL A 165 8.29 8.49 -7.45
N ARG A 166 8.84 7.81 -8.46
CA ARG A 166 8.05 6.98 -9.39
C ARG A 166 7.95 5.59 -8.82
N LEU A 167 6.78 5.24 -8.29
CA LEU A 167 6.50 3.95 -7.70
C LEU A 167 5.89 3.00 -8.73
N ARG A 168 6.38 1.76 -8.78
CA ARG A 168 5.85 0.68 -9.62
C ARG A 168 5.77 -0.64 -8.84
N ALA A 169 4.81 -1.48 -9.21
CA ALA A 169 4.72 -2.87 -8.77
C ALA A 169 5.23 -3.78 -9.89
N VAL A 170 6.15 -4.68 -9.55
CA VAL A 170 6.85 -5.56 -10.50
C VAL A 170 6.65 -7.02 -10.12
N THR A 171 6.40 -7.87 -11.12
CA THR A 171 6.38 -9.32 -11.01
C THR A 171 7.07 -9.95 -12.21
N ASN A 172 7.16 -11.29 -12.24
CA ASN A 172 7.73 -12.03 -13.37
C ASN A 172 6.92 -11.92 -14.67
N THR A 173 5.71 -11.36 -14.63
CA THR A 173 4.87 -11.13 -15.80
C THR A 173 4.94 -9.71 -16.35
N GLY A 174 5.59 -8.80 -15.64
CA GLY A 174 5.74 -7.42 -16.08
C GLY A 174 5.73 -6.43 -14.93
N GLU A 175 5.64 -5.16 -15.30
CA GLU A 175 5.68 -4.01 -14.42
C GLU A 175 4.41 -3.19 -14.62
N SER A 176 3.85 -2.64 -13.53
CA SER A 176 2.72 -1.71 -13.61
C SER A 176 3.11 -0.41 -14.33
N THR A 177 2.13 0.44 -14.62
CA THR A 177 2.41 1.86 -14.84
C THR A 177 3.06 2.45 -13.58
N TYR A 178 3.56 3.69 -13.64
CA TYR A 178 4.10 4.34 -12.45
C TYR A 178 3.06 5.23 -11.79
N ARG A 179 3.18 5.39 -10.47
CA ARG A 179 2.54 6.47 -9.72
C ARG A 179 3.61 7.47 -9.30
N TRP A 180 3.41 8.74 -9.66
CA TRP A 180 4.32 9.82 -9.28
C TRP A 180 3.91 10.41 -7.93
N ILE A 181 4.84 10.45 -6.99
CA ILE A 181 4.63 10.90 -5.61
C ILE A 181 5.62 12.02 -5.33
N ARG A 182 5.12 13.20 -4.94
CA ARG A 182 5.93 14.41 -4.72
C ARG A 182 5.68 15.03 -3.35
N ASN A 183 6.71 15.71 -2.86
CA ASN A 183 6.72 16.35 -1.55
C ASN A 183 6.26 17.81 -1.53
N ASN A 184 6.14 18.42 -2.71
CA ASN A 184 5.78 19.82 -2.81
C ASN A 184 4.59 19.99 -3.75
N ASP A 185 3.46 20.41 -3.17
CA ASP A 185 2.40 21.14 -3.89
C ASP A 185 2.81 22.62 -4.09
N ASN A 186 3.97 23.04 -3.56
CA ASN A 186 4.52 24.40 -3.64
C ASN A 186 5.62 24.60 -4.70
N SER A 187 5.89 23.62 -5.57
CA SER A 187 6.65 23.92 -6.79
C SER A 187 5.75 24.76 -7.71
N PRO A 188 6.13 26.00 -8.08
CA PRO A 188 5.33 26.76 -9.03
C PRO A 188 5.22 25.93 -10.32
N GLY A 189 3.98 25.69 -10.74
CA GLY A 189 3.68 25.08 -12.03
C GLY A 189 4.20 25.90 -13.20
#